data_AF-A0A6L6CA70-F1
#
_entry.id   AF-A0A6L6CA70-F1
#
_cell.length_a   1.000
_cell.length_b   1.000
_cell.length_c   1.000
_cell.angle_alpha   90.00
_cell.angle_beta   90.00
_cell.angle_gamma   90.00
#
_symmetry.space_group_name_H-M   'P 1'
#
loop_
_entity.id
_entity.type
_entity.pdbx_description
1 polymer ?
#
loop_
_entity_poly.entity_id
_entity_poly.type
_entity_poly.pdbx_seq_one_letter_code
_entity_poly.pdbx_strand_id
1 'polypeptide(L)' 'PIHESEVLTPEQMSVETIMLAIRMREGLDIKALSKAQIELLASYRENGHVHVADNRVLLTPTGRLIADRIVREITI' A
#
# COMPACT_ATOMS: atom_id res chain seq x y z
N PRO A 1 -7.87 23.15 -22.41
CA PRO A 1 -8.21 21.77 -22.83
C PRO A 1 -7.80 20.76 -21.76
N ILE A 2 -8.76 19.95 -21.27
CA ILE A 2 -8.43 18.81 -20.40
C ILE A 2 -7.94 17.72 -21.35
N HIS A 3 -6.63 17.44 -21.29
CA HIS A 3 -6.01 16.38 -22.05
C HIS A 3 -5.96 15.13 -21.17
N GLU A 4 -6.51 14.04 -21.70
CA GLU A 4 -6.40 12.65 -21.23
C GLU A 4 -7.15 12.27 -19.95
N SER A 5 -8.13 11.36 -20.11
CA SER A 5 -8.81 10.65 -19.04
C SER A 5 -8.55 9.16 -19.20
N GLU A 6 -8.20 8.46 -18.12
CA GLU A 6 -8.01 7.02 -18.12
C GLU A 6 -9.26 6.32 -17.56
N VAL A 7 -9.66 5.21 -18.20
CA VAL A 7 -10.69 4.31 -17.66
C VAL A 7 -9.98 3.10 -17.08
N LEU A 8 -10.05 2.96 -15.76
CA LEU A 8 -9.36 1.90 -15.01
C LEU A 8 -10.23 0.64 -14.90
N THR A 9 -9.61 -0.52 -15.01
CA THR A 9 -10.25 -1.78 -14.61
C THR A 9 -10.39 -1.86 -13.08
N PRO A 10 -11.28 -2.71 -12.54
CA PRO A 10 -11.40 -2.90 -11.09
C PRO A 10 -10.08 -3.28 -10.41
N GLU A 11 -9.25 -4.08 -11.11
CA GLU A 11 -7.92 -4.47 -10.64
C GLU A 11 -6.99 -3.25 -10.57
N GLN A 12 -6.97 -2.42 -11.61
CA GLN A 12 -6.17 -1.18 -11.62
C GLN A 12 -6.61 -0.21 -10.53
N MET A 13 -7.93 -0.07 -10.31
CA MET A 13 -8.46 0.76 -9.21
C MET A 13 -8.02 0.26 -7.84
N SER A 14 -7.99 -1.06 -7.63
CA SER A 14 -7.52 -1.65 -6.37
C SER A 14 -6.04 -1.35 -6.13
N VAL A 15 -5.21 -1.55 -7.17
CA VAL A 15 -3.77 -1.25 -7.13
C VAL A 15 -3.52 0.23 -6.85
N GLU A 16 -4.24 1.12 -7.51
CA GLU A 16 -4.12 2.57 -7.30
C GLU A 16 -4.57 2.98 -5.88
N THR A 17 -5.68 2.40 -5.40
CA THR A 17 -6.16 2.64 -4.03
C THR A 17 -5.09 2.27 -3.01
N ILE A 18 -4.45 1.10 -3.18
CA ILE A 18 -3.35 0.65 -2.31
C ILE A 18 -2.15 1.60 -2.42
N MET A 19 -1.73 1.96 -3.64
CA MET A 19 -0.62 2.88 -3.89
C MET A 19 -0.80 4.22 -3.17
N LEU A 20 -1.99 4.81 -3.28
CA LEU A 20 -2.26 6.10 -2.67
C LEU A 20 -2.37 5.96 -1.14
N ALA A 21 -3.22 5.06 -0.66
CA ALA A 21 -3.57 4.95 0.75
C ALA A 21 -2.36 4.62 1.65
N ILE A 22 -1.44 3.75 1.23
CA ILE A 22 -0.26 3.39 2.04
C ILE A 22 0.72 4.56 2.21
N ARG A 23 0.68 5.55 1.31
CA ARG A 23 1.49 6.77 1.36
C ARG A 23 0.82 7.91 2.13
N MET A 24 -0.49 7.80 2.38
CA MET A 24 -1.21 8.75 3.22
C MET A 24 -0.80 8.58 4.68
N ARG A 25 -0.92 9.67 5.46
CA ARG A 25 -0.59 9.66 6.89
C ARG A 25 -1.50 8.71 7.67
N GLU A 26 -2.74 8.57 7.22
CA GLU A 26 -3.76 7.68 7.75
C GLU A 26 -3.35 6.20 7.57
N GLY A 27 -2.58 5.89 6.52
CA GLY A 27 -2.16 4.53 6.20
C GLY A 27 -3.25 3.67 5.54
N LEU A 28 -2.83 2.48 5.13
CA LEU A 28 -3.65 1.52 4.39
C LEU A 28 -4.51 0.67 5.34
N ASP A 29 -5.82 0.62 5.11
CA ASP A 29 -6.71 -0.25 5.88
C ASP A 29 -6.40 -1.72 5.60
N ILE A 30 -6.17 -2.51 6.65
CA ILE A 30 -5.89 -3.95 6.53
C ILE A 30 -7.07 -4.69 5.87
N LYS A 31 -8.30 -4.20 5.99
CA LYS A 31 -9.47 -4.80 5.35
C LYS A 31 -9.45 -4.66 3.82
N ALA A 32 -8.67 -3.73 3.28
CA ALA A 32 -8.46 -3.58 1.85
C ALA A 32 -7.45 -4.59 1.28
N LEU A 33 -6.81 -5.40 2.14
CA LEU A 33 -5.76 -6.32 1.78
C LEU A 33 -6.24 -7.77 1.80
N SER A 34 -5.71 -8.56 0.87
CA SER A 34 -5.82 -10.02 0.90
C SER A 34 -4.91 -10.62 1.98
N LYS A 35 -5.17 -11.87 2.35
CA LYS A 35 -4.34 -12.60 3.32
C LYS A 35 -2.87 -12.66 2.90
N ALA A 36 -2.59 -12.91 1.61
CA ALA A 36 -1.23 -12.97 1.09
C ALA A 36 -0.49 -11.63 1.20
N GLN A 37 -1.19 -10.52 0.94
CA GLN A 37 -0.63 -9.18 1.10
C GLN A 37 -0.31 -8.85 2.56
N ILE A 38 -1.17 -9.27 3.48
CA ILE A 38 -0.94 -9.11 4.93
C ILE A 38 0.29 -9.91 5.37
N GLU A 39 0.44 -11.16 4.92
CA GLU A 39 1.60 -12.00 5.21
C GLU A 39 2.89 -11.37 4.68
N LEU A 40 2.88 -10.82 3.46
CA LEU A 40 4.04 -10.13 2.90
C LEU A 40 4.39 -8.86 3.69
N LEU A 41 3.39 -8.06 4.09
CA LEU A 41 3.61 -6.87 4.92
C LEU A 41 4.10 -7.21 6.33
N ALA A 42 3.84 -8.41 6.84
CA ALA A 42 4.40 -8.87 8.11
C ALA A 42 5.93 -8.93 8.03
N SER A 43 6.51 -9.38 6.92
CA SER A 43 7.97 -9.37 6.74
C SER A 43 8.55 -7.95 6.76
N TYR A 44 7.87 -6.98 6.14
CA TYR A 44 8.27 -5.58 6.18
C TYR A 44 8.14 -4.97 7.58
N ARG A 45 7.18 -5.45 8.37
CA ARG A 45 7.00 -5.05 9.76
C ARG A 45 8.16 -5.54 10.62
N GLU A 46 8.55 -6.80 10.47
CA GLU A 46 9.68 -7.39 11.18
C GLU A 46 10.99 -6.65 10.88
N ASN A 47 11.14 -6.15 9.65
CA ASN A 47 12.29 -5.35 9.24
C ASN A 47 12.16 -3.85 9.57
N GLY A 48 11.11 -3.42 10.27
CA GLY A 48 10.93 -2.03 10.73
C GLY A 48 10.53 -1.02 9.65
N HIS A 49 10.04 -1.48 8.49
CA HIS A 49 9.58 -0.62 7.40
C HIS A 49 8.11 -0.23 7.53
N VAL A 50 7.30 -1.06 8.17
CA VAL A 50 5.90 -0.75 8.47
C VAL A 50 5.61 -0.99 9.93
N HIS A 51 4.59 -0.30 10.45
CA HIS A 51 3.96 -0.68 11.69
C HIS A 51 2.44 -0.71 11.50
N VAL A 52 1.76 -1.44 12.39
CA VAL A 52 0.30 -1.50 12.40
C VAL A 52 -0.21 -0.73 13.60
N ALA A 53 -1.14 0.19 13.36
CA ALA A 53 -1.88 0.89 14.40
C ALA A 53 -3.33 1.08 13.94
N ASP A 54 -4.29 0.95 14.86
CA ASP A 54 -5.72 1.16 14.57
C ASP A 54 -6.23 0.42 13.33
N ASN A 55 -5.79 -0.82 13.16
CA ASN A 55 -6.14 -1.68 12.02
C ASN A 55 -5.66 -1.16 10.65
N ARG A 56 -4.64 -0.30 10.65
CA ARG A 56 -4.02 0.28 9.45
C ARG A 56 -2.53 0.00 9.41
N VAL A 57 -2.01 -0.16 8.20
CA VAL A 57 -0.59 -0.30 7.90
C VAL A 57 -0.02 1.08 7.60
N LEU A 58 0.98 1.49 8.38
CA LEU A 58 1.65 2.77 8.23
C LEU A 58 3.12 2.55 7.89
N LEU A 59 3.64 3.32 6.93
CA LEU A 59 5.07 3.34 6.62
C LEU A 59 5.84 4.07 7.73
N THR A 60 6.92 3.46 8.20
CA THR A 60 7.91 4.14 9.04
C THR A 60 8.70 5.16 8.19
N PRO A 61 9.49 6.06 8.79
CA PRO A 61 10.38 6.95 8.04
C PRO A 61 11.31 6.21 7.07
N THR A 62 11.86 5.07 7.48
CA THR A 62 12.72 4.22 6.63
C THR A 62 11.90 3.46 5.59
N GLY A 63 10.70 2.97 5.94
CA GLY A 63 9.80 2.33 4.97
C GLY A 63 9.37 3.27 3.84
N ARG A 64 9.21 4.56 4.12
CA ARG A 64 8.91 5.57 3.09
C ARG A 64 10.00 5.68 2.03
N LEU A 65 11.26 5.37 2.34
CA LEU A 65 12.36 5.36 1.38
C LEU A 65 12.24 4.24 0.34
N ILE A 66 11.51 3.17 0.67
CA ILE A 66 11.31 1.99 -0.18
C ILE A 66 9.83 1.74 -0.50
N ALA A 67 8.98 2.76 -0.37
CA ALA A 67 7.53 2.62 -0.53
C ALA A 67 7.14 2.02 -1.89
N ASP A 68 7.82 2.43 -2.97
CA ASP A 68 7.57 1.91 -4.31
C ASP A 68 7.83 0.40 -4.42
N ARG A 69 8.89 -0.09 -3.75
CA ARG A 69 9.19 -1.52 -3.69
C ARG A 69 8.11 -2.27 -2.91
N ILE A 70 7.74 -1.77 -1.73
CA ILE A 70 6.69 -2.39 -0.90
C ILE A 70 5.39 -2.51 -1.70
N VAL A 71 4.97 -1.44 -2.36
CA VAL A 71 3.73 -1.48 -3.14
C VAL A 71 3.83 -2.45 -4.30
N ARG A 72 4.92 -2.39 -5.08
CA ARG A 72 5.13 -3.31 -6.18
C ARG A 72 5.01 -4.76 -5.71
N GLU A 73 5.63 -5.13 -4.59
CA GLU A 73 5.60 -6.52 -4.13
C GLU A 73 4.22 -6.97 -3.60
N ILE A 74 3.42 -6.08 -3.00
CA ILE A 74 2.07 -6.45 -2.49
C ILE A 74 0.98 -6.38 -3.57
N THR A 75 1.22 -5.76 -4.72
CA THR A 75 0.23 -5.64 -5.81
C THR A 75 0.48 -6.57 -7.00
N ILE A 76 1.55 -7.38 -6.96
CA ILE A 76 1.85 -8.41 -7.98
C ILE A 76 1.04 -9.68 -7.73
#